data_AF-A0A243BPF8-F1
#
_entry.id   AF-A0A243BPF8-F1
#
_cell.length_a   1.000
_cell.length_b   1.000
_cell.length_c   1.000
_cell.angle_alpha   90.00
_cell.angle_beta   90.00
_cell.angle_gamma   90.00
#
_symmetry.space_group_name_H-M   'P 1'
#
loop_
_entity.id
_entity.type
_entity.pdbx_description
1 polymer ?
#
loop_
_entity_poly.entity_id
_entity_poly.type
_entity_poly.pdbx_seq_one_letter_code
_entity_poly.pdbx_strand_id
1 'polypeptide(L)'
;MTTVMSGVTTLMRAPIGSIRESEGGRDFIRNVFEESVQIMRVLGAPVKENITEEHMKTMDKISYNMKSSMQRDMEKGSSIEGTHLQGYLLDVAQQFSIEAPLLGAVYQNLKVYEEMTFKRSAIELDV
;
A
#
# COMPACT_ATOMS: atom_id res chain seq x y z
N MET A 1 5.03 2.36 8.07
CA MET A 1 3.75 3.09 8.11
C MET A 1 3.26 3.54 6.73
N THR A 2 3.99 4.44 6.04
CA THR A 2 3.53 5.05 4.78
C THR A 2 3.17 4.04 3.68
N THR A 3 4.07 3.09 3.36
CA THR A 3 3.85 2.08 2.30
C THR A 3 2.60 1.23 2.53
N VAL A 4 2.33 0.87 3.79
CA VAL A 4 1.14 0.08 4.16
C VAL A 4 -0.11 0.93 3.98
N MET A 5 -0.12 2.16 4.51
CA MET A 5 -1.27 3.04 4.44
C MET A 5 -1.64 3.42 3.01
N SER A 6 -0.63 3.78 2.19
CA SER A 6 -0.86 4.01 0.76
C SER A 6 -1.34 2.73 0.09
N GLY A 7 -0.71 1.59 0.36
CA GLY A 7 -1.10 0.30 -0.23
C GLY A 7 -2.54 -0.14 0.06
N VAL A 8 -2.97 -0.11 1.32
CA VAL A 8 -4.31 -0.57 1.69
C VAL A 8 -5.40 0.36 1.16
N THR A 9 -5.18 1.69 1.21
CA THR A 9 -6.16 2.66 0.72
C THR A 9 -6.29 2.63 -0.80
N THR A 10 -5.20 2.40 -1.53
CA THR A 10 -5.22 2.28 -3.00
C THR A 10 -5.77 0.95 -3.48
N LEU A 11 -5.51 -0.16 -2.76
CA LEU A 11 -6.11 -1.46 -3.07
C LEU A 11 -7.62 -1.42 -2.92
N MET A 12 -8.12 -0.86 -1.81
CA MET A 12 -9.55 -0.84 -1.51
C MET A 12 -10.30 0.34 -2.13
N ARG A 13 -9.58 1.30 -2.73
CA ARG A 13 -10.13 2.57 -3.25
C ARG A 13 -11.01 3.31 -2.22
N ALA A 14 -10.58 3.27 -0.96
CA ALA A 14 -11.38 3.70 0.18
C ALA A 14 -10.53 4.44 1.22
N PRO A 15 -11.13 5.33 2.04
CA PRO A 15 -10.45 5.89 3.19
C PRO A 15 -10.16 4.82 4.24
N ILE A 16 -9.14 5.05 5.07
CA ILE A 16 -8.65 4.06 6.04
C ILE A 16 -9.69 3.65 7.08
N GLY A 17 -10.61 4.55 7.47
CA GLY A 17 -11.67 4.24 8.43
C GLY A 17 -12.61 3.15 7.94
N SER A 18 -13.10 3.28 6.69
CA SER A 18 -13.98 2.27 6.09
C SER A 18 -13.31 0.91 5.97
N ILE A 19 -12.03 0.88 5.62
CA ILE A 19 -11.26 -0.37 5.55
C ILE A 19 -11.12 -0.96 6.95
N ARG A 20 -10.66 -0.17 7.92
CA ARG A 20 -10.43 -0.59 9.31
C ARG A 20 -11.70 -1.12 10.00
N GLU A 21 -12.86 -0.57 9.69
CA GLU A 21 -14.14 -0.90 10.33
C GLU A 21 -14.94 -1.97 9.58
N SER A 22 -14.51 -2.34 8.37
CA SER A 22 -15.08 -3.49 7.65
C SER A 22 -14.74 -4.83 8.32
N GLU A 23 -15.56 -5.84 8.07
CA GLU A 23 -15.32 -7.22 8.53
C GLU A 23 -13.95 -7.71 8.01
N GLY A 24 -13.08 -8.17 8.92
CA GLY A 24 -11.72 -8.62 8.62
C GLY A 24 -10.71 -7.50 8.26
N GLY A 25 -11.14 -6.24 8.17
CA GLY A 25 -10.30 -5.15 7.70
C GLY A 25 -9.10 -4.81 8.59
N ARG A 26 -9.24 -4.95 9.91
CA ARG A 26 -8.12 -4.77 10.86
C ARG A 26 -7.03 -5.82 10.66
N ASP A 27 -7.43 -7.08 10.48
CA ASP A 27 -6.50 -8.19 10.29
C ASP A 27 -5.82 -8.07 8.93
N PHE A 28 -6.54 -7.65 7.89
CA PHE A 28 -5.95 -7.32 6.60
C PHE A 28 -4.86 -6.24 6.73
N ILE A 29 -5.15 -5.10 7.37
CA ILE A 29 -4.16 -4.03 7.57
C ILE A 29 -2.94 -4.54 8.35
N ARG A 30 -3.17 -5.32 9.42
CA ARG A 30 -2.12 -5.95 10.22
C ARG A 30 -1.24 -6.87 9.38
N ASN A 31 -1.82 -7.75 8.57
CA ASN A 31 -1.05 -8.71 7.77
C ASN A 31 -0.17 -7.98 6.73
N VAL A 32 -0.65 -6.89 6.13
CA VAL A 32 0.18 -6.04 5.24
C VAL A 32 1.33 -5.37 6.02
N PHE A 33 1.10 -4.95 7.27
CA PHE A 33 2.19 -4.50 8.14
C PHE A 33 3.21 -5.60 8.40
N GLU A 34 2.77 -6.81 8.71
CA GLU A 34 3.65 -7.93 9.04
C GLU A 34 4.54 -8.31 7.86
N GLU A 35 3.98 -8.45 6.64
CA GLU A 35 4.78 -8.66 5.43
C GLU A 35 5.83 -7.55 5.25
N SER A 36 5.41 -6.29 5.36
CA SER A 36 6.31 -5.14 5.22
C SER A 36 7.43 -5.13 6.28
N VAL A 37 7.11 -5.50 7.52
CA VAL A 37 8.07 -5.54 8.63
C VAL A 37 9.06 -6.69 8.47
N GLN A 38 8.62 -7.86 8.01
CA GLN A 38 9.52 -8.97 7.71
C GLN A 38 10.56 -8.57 6.66
N ILE A 39 10.13 -7.91 5.58
CA ILE A 39 11.03 -7.38 4.53
C ILE A 39 12.00 -6.33 5.11
N MET A 40 11.51 -5.37 5.90
CA MET A 40 12.38 -4.35 6.50
C MET A 40 13.43 -4.95 7.45
N ARG A 41 13.10 -6.03 8.17
CA ARG A 41 14.02 -6.69 9.09
C ARG A 41 15.19 -7.34 8.36
N VAL A 42 14.96 -8.02 7.23
CA VAL A 42 16.06 -8.62 6.46
C VAL A 42 16.95 -7.57 5.79
N LEU A 43 16.42 -6.37 5.53
CA LEU A 43 17.20 -5.23 5.07
C LEU A 43 18.11 -4.64 6.16
N GLY A 44 18.02 -5.13 7.41
CA GLY A 44 18.78 -4.60 8.54
C GLY A 44 18.25 -3.27 9.09
N ALA A 45 17.01 -2.89 8.75
CA ALA A 45 16.41 -1.68 9.30
C ALA A 45 16.20 -1.84 10.82
N PRO A 46 16.43 -0.78 11.63
CA PRO A 46 16.28 -0.83 13.09
C PRO A 46 14.79 -0.80 13.48
N VAL A 47 14.09 -1.89 13.19
CA VAL A 47 12.65 -2.04 13.42
C VAL A 47 12.42 -2.64 14.80
N LYS A 48 11.64 -1.98 15.65
CA LYS A 48 11.26 -2.52 16.97
C LYS A 48 10.48 -3.84 16.83
N GLU A 49 10.60 -4.71 17.83
CA GLU A 49 9.85 -5.98 17.86
C GLU A 49 8.33 -5.77 17.78
N ASN A 50 7.82 -4.79 18.53
CA ASN A 50 6.40 -4.47 18.68
C ASN A 50 5.89 -3.42 17.65
N ILE A 51 6.64 -3.14 16.58
CA ILE A 51 6.33 -2.03 15.67
C ILE A 51 4.93 -2.15 15.05
N THR A 52 4.49 -3.37 14.74
CA THR A 52 3.17 -3.61 14.14
C THR A 52 2.07 -3.17 15.10
N GLU A 53 2.18 -3.49 16.40
CA GLU A 53 1.20 -3.04 17.39
C GLU A 53 1.25 -1.54 17.64
N GLU A 54 2.43 -0.93 17.62
CA GLU A 54 2.55 0.53 17.70
C GLU A 54 1.82 1.18 16.52
N HIS A 55 2.01 0.66 15.31
CA HIS A 55 1.34 1.16 14.10
C HIS A 55 -0.16 0.90 14.08
N MET A 56 -0.63 -0.25 14.57
CA MET A 56 -2.07 -0.52 14.70
C MET A 56 -2.74 0.44 15.70
N LYS A 57 -2.08 0.74 16.84
CA LYS A 57 -2.57 1.76 17.78
C LYS A 57 -2.58 3.16 17.16
N THR A 58 -1.62 3.48 16.29
CA THR A 58 -1.67 4.73 15.53
C THR A 58 -2.84 4.73 14.55
N MET A 59 -3.09 3.62 13.83
CA MET A 59 -4.21 3.47 12.89
C MET A 59 -5.57 3.70 13.56
N ASP A 60 -5.73 3.31 14.83
CA ASP A 60 -6.96 3.54 15.60
C ASP A 60 -7.28 5.02 15.82
N LYS A 61 -6.24 5.87 15.82
CA LYS A 61 -6.36 7.31 16.05
C LYS A 61 -6.53 8.10 14.74
N ILE A 62 -6.32 7.47 13.59
CA ILE A 62 -6.47 8.14 12.30
C ILE A 62 -7.95 8.38 12.03
N SER A 63 -8.25 9.60 11.56
CA SER A 63 -9.60 10.02 11.17
C SER A 63 -10.21 9.06 10.15
N TYR A 64 -11.50 8.77 10.31
CA TYR A 64 -12.25 7.83 9.48
C TYR A 64 -12.11 8.14 7.97
N ASN A 65 -12.17 9.42 7.61
CA ASN A 65 -12.15 9.88 6.22
C ASN A 65 -10.74 10.06 5.63
N MET A 66 -9.70 9.68 6.36
CA MET A 66 -8.34 9.88 5.92
C MET A 66 -8.02 8.99 4.70
N LYS A 67 -7.49 9.61 3.65
CA LYS A 67 -6.94 8.95 2.47
C LYS A 67 -5.43 9.20 2.39
N SER A 68 -4.69 8.24 1.86
CA SER A 68 -3.28 8.46 1.51
C SER A 68 -3.17 9.48 0.36
N SER A 69 -1.98 10.07 0.16
CA SER A 69 -1.76 10.92 -1.01
C SER A 69 -1.94 10.14 -2.30
N MET A 70 -1.31 8.96 -2.37
CA MET A 70 -1.41 8.06 -3.52
C MET A 70 -2.86 7.71 -3.89
N GLN A 71 -3.74 7.45 -2.93
CA GLN A 71 -5.17 7.22 -3.21
C GLN A 71 -5.84 8.45 -3.81
N ARG A 72 -5.53 9.67 -3.33
CA ARG A 72 -6.05 10.91 -3.93
C ARG A 72 -5.50 11.14 -5.33
N ASP A 73 -4.26 10.76 -5.59
CA ASP A 73 -3.65 10.87 -6.92
C ASP A 73 -4.32 9.88 -7.89
N MET A 74 -4.65 8.67 -7.43
CA MET A 74 -5.45 7.71 -8.20
C MET A 74 -6.86 8.22 -8.52
N GLU A 75 -7.52 8.89 -7.57
CA GLU A 75 -8.83 9.50 -7.78
C GLU A 75 -8.80 10.63 -8.81
N LYS A 76 -7.66 11.30 -8.97
CA LYS A 76 -7.44 12.35 -9.96
C LYS A 76 -6.95 11.84 -11.31
N GLY A 77 -6.67 10.54 -11.46
CA GLY A 77 -6.02 10.01 -12.66
C GLY A 77 -4.59 10.51 -12.86
N SER A 78 -3.88 10.84 -11.77
CA SER A 78 -2.49 11.32 -11.80
C SER A 78 -1.49 10.19 -11.64
N SER A 79 -0.23 10.46 -11.99
CA SER A 79 0.89 9.54 -11.72
C SER A 79 1.02 9.24 -10.22
N ILE A 80 1.49 8.03 -9.89
CA ILE A 80 1.66 7.56 -8.52
C ILE A 80 3.09 7.10 -8.25
N GLU A 81 3.46 7.01 -6.98
CA GLU A 81 4.81 6.61 -6.52
C GLU A 81 4.92 5.12 -6.17
N GLY A 82 4.01 4.27 -6.70
CA GLY A 82 3.88 2.86 -6.32
C GLY A 82 5.15 2.02 -6.50
N THR A 83 5.91 2.29 -7.56
CA THR A 83 7.19 1.61 -7.84
C THR A 83 8.25 1.89 -6.77
N HIS A 84 8.33 3.12 -6.26
CA HIS A 84 9.36 3.49 -5.28
C HIS A 84 9.02 3.04 -3.85
N LEU A 85 7.74 2.79 -3.55
CA LEU A 85 7.30 2.38 -2.21
C LEU A 85 7.03 0.88 -2.14
N GLN A 86 6.02 0.38 -2.85
CA GLN A 86 5.64 -1.03 -2.82
C GLN A 86 6.55 -1.89 -3.70
N GLY A 87 6.90 -1.39 -4.89
CA GLY A 87 7.81 -2.07 -5.81
C GLY A 87 9.17 -2.34 -5.17
N TYR A 88 9.78 -1.31 -4.57
CA TYR A 88 11.04 -1.47 -3.84
C TYR A 88 11.00 -2.56 -2.75
N LEU A 89 9.96 -2.59 -1.92
CA LEU A 89 9.84 -3.64 -0.89
C LEU A 89 9.66 -5.04 -1.52
N LEU A 90 8.95 -5.16 -2.64
CA LEU A 90 8.83 -6.44 -3.36
C LEU A 90 10.15 -6.89 -4.00
N ASP A 91 10.95 -5.96 -4.53
CA ASP A 91 12.28 -6.27 -5.05
C ASP A 91 13.18 -6.84 -3.94
N VAL A 92 13.12 -6.25 -2.74
CA VAL A 92 13.82 -6.77 -1.56
C VAL A 92 13.25 -8.13 -1.15
N ALA A 93 11.92 -8.29 -1.08
CA ALA A 93 11.30 -9.56 -0.75
C ALA A 93 11.77 -10.68 -1.69
N GLN A 94 11.84 -10.40 -2.99
CA GLN A 94 12.34 -11.35 -3.99
C GLN A 94 13.82 -11.69 -3.77
N GLN A 95 14.68 -10.71 -3.52
CA GLN A 95 16.11 -10.92 -3.26
C GLN A 95 16.36 -11.85 -2.07
N PHE A 96 15.51 -11.75 -1.03
CA PHE A 96 15.62 -12.53 0.19
C PHE A 96 14.65 -13.72 0.26
N SER A 97 13.94 -14.05 -0.82
CA SER A 97 12.96 -15.15 -0.88
C SER A 97 11.88 -15.08 0.22
N ILE A 98 11.38 -13.87 0.50
CA ILE A 98 10.28 -13.63 1.45
C ILE A 98 8.96 -13.61 0.68
N GLU A 99 7.97 -14.35 1.16
CA GLU A 99 6.61 -14.26 0.64
C GLU A 99 5.91 -12.99 1.14
N ALA A 100 5.40 -12.19 0.20
CA ALA A 100 4.62 -11.00 0.49
C ALA A 100 3.39 -10.90 -0.44
N PRO A 101 2.46 -11.89 -0.39
CA PRO A 101 1.35 -11.97 -1.32
C PRO A 101 0.40 -10.77 -1.24
N LEU A 102 0.16 -10.19 -0.06
CA LEU A 102 -0.73 -9.03 0.06
C LEU A 102 -0.07 -7.78 -0.51
N LEU A 103 1.22 -7.55 -0.23
CA LEU A 103 1.98 -6.48 -0.86
C LEU A 103 2.06 -6.66 -2.37
N GLY A 104 2.19 -7.90 -2.85
CA GLY A 104 2.13 -8.25 -4.26
C GLY A 104 0.80 -7.87 -4.91
N ALA A 105 -0.32 -8.19 -4.25
CA ALA A 105 -1.66 -7.80 -4.71
C ALA A 105 -1.83 -6.27 -4.75
N VAL A 106 -1.33 -5.55 -3.73
CA VAL A 106 -1.29 -4.08 -3.74
C VAL A 106 -0.54 -3.58 -4.95
N TYR A 107 0.70 -4.04 -5.17
CA TYR A 107 1.53 -3.55 -6.27
C TYR A 107 0.91 -3.85 -7.63
N GLN A 108 0.33 -5.05 -7.82
CA GLN A 108 -0.34 -5.40 -9.06
C GLN A 108 -1.52 -4.47 -9.38
N ASN A 109 -2.33 -4.08 -8.38
CA ASN A 109 -3.37 -3.08 -8.58
C ASN A 109 -2.79 -1.71 -9.00
N LEU A 110 -1.65 -1.29 -8.43
CA LEU A 110 -0.99 -0.05 -8.84
C LEU A 110 -0.51 -0.11 -10.29
N LYS A 111 0.07 -1.24 -10.72
CA LYS A 111 0.47 -1.46 -12.12
C LYS A 111 -0.73 -1.42 -13.08
N VAL A 112 -1.85 -2.05 -12.70
CA VAL A 112 -3.09 -2.01 -13.49
C VAL A 112 -3.61 -0.57 -13.60
N TYR A 113 -3.60 0.19 -12.51
CA TYR A 113 -4.00 1.60 -12.53
C TYR A 113 -3.12 2.45 -13.46
N GLU A 114 -1.79 2.30 -13.39
CA GLU A 114 -0.85 3.00 -14.28
C GLU A 114 -1.13 2.67 -15.75
N GLU A 115 -1.30 1.39 -16.07
CA GLU A 115 -1.61 0.91 -17.41
C GLU A 115 -2.91 1.51 -17.96
N MET A 116 -3.97 1.53 -17.15
CA MET A 116 -5.26 2.11 -17.53
C MET A 116 -5.17 3.63 -17.72
N THR A 117 -4.44 4.31 -16.84
CA THR A 117 -4.32 5.77 -16.84
C THR A 117 -3.51 6.26 -18.04
N PHE A 118 -2.35 5.66 -18.29
CA PHE A 118 -1.47 6.08 -19.38
C PHE A 118 -2.00 5.68 -20.76
N LYS A 119 -2.67 4.53 -20.89
CA LYS A 119 -3.37 4.18 -22.14
C LYS A 119 -4.51 5.15 -22.46
N ARG A 120 -5.25 5.59 -21.44
CA ARG A 120 -6.32 6.58 -21.62
C ARG A 120 -5.79 7.92 -22.11
N SER A 121 -4.69 8.41 -21.51
CA SER A 121 -4.05 9.65 -21.96
C SER A 121 -3.55 9.59 -23.40
N ALA A 122 -3.07 8.42 -23.87
CA ALA A 122 -2.68 8.25 -25.26
C ALA A 122 -3.88 8.35 -26.22
N ILE A 123 -5.02 7.74 -25.86
CA ILE A 123 -6.25 7.79 -26.67
C ILE A 123 -6.84 9.21 -26.71
N GLU A 124 -6.82 9.95 -25.60
CA GLU A 124 -7.35 11.34 -25.53
C GLU A 124 -6.47 12.35 -26.30
N LEU A 125 -5.21 12.02 -26.62
CA LEU A 125 -4.32 12.85 -27.44
C LEU A 125 -4.45 12.58 -28.96
N ASP A 126 -5.08 11.47 -29.34
CA ASP A 126 -5.27 11.06 -30.75
C ASP A 126 -6.65 11.45 -31.32
N VAL A 127 -7.46 12.24 -30.59
CA VAL A 127 -8.80 12.73 -30.97
C VAL A 127 -8.81 14.26 -31.00
#